data_AF-A4KVD5-F1
#
_entry.id   AF-A4KVD5-F1
#
_cell.length_a   1.000
_cell.length_b   1.000
_cell.length_c   1.000
_cell.angle_alpha   90.00
_cell.angle_beta   90.00
_cell.angle_gamma   90.00
#
_symmetry.space_group_name_H-M   'P 1'
#
loop_
_entity.id
_entity.type
_entity.pdbx_description
1 polymer ?
#
loop_
_entity_poly.entity_id
_entity_poly.type
_entity_poly.pdbx_seq_one_letter_code
_entity_poly.pdbx_strand_id
1 'polypeptide(L)'
;MPGTVNAGGNAPPLIQATFEDALAKLPDGYVDGHFGNRPWGVTVKRSEDGKRIWLYGEELGGTDIVSFNLYRLAGSGSILRPCEMSSAKVIEFILGFEPSVKKPPSPP
;
A
#
# COMPACT_ATOMS: atom_id res chain seq x y z
N MET A 1 12.85 5.62 -33.00
CA MET A 1 13.57 5.51 -31.71
C MET A 1 12.58 5.87 -30.61
N PRO A 2 12.09 4.95 -29.77
CA PRO A 2 11.43 5.35 -28.53
C PRO A 2 12.49 5.42 -27.43
N GLY A 3 12.63 6.61 -26.83
CA GLY A 3 13.54 6.84 -25.73
C GLY A 3 13.16 6.03 -24.51
N THR A 4 14.16 5.39 -23.92
CA THR A 4 14.11 4.75 -22.60
C THR A 4 13.74 5.77 -21.53
N VAL A 5 12.58 5.63 -20.90
CA VAL A 5 12.26 6.34 -19.66
C VAL A 5 12.80 5.52 -18.49
N ASN A 6 13.81 6.06 -17.81
CA ASN A 6 14.41 5.46 -16.61
C ASN A 6 13.93 6.21 -15.35
N ALA A 7 13.60 5.41 -14.33
CA ALA A 7 13.63 5.73 -12.90
C ALA A 7 12.77 6.91 -12.39
N GLY A 8 11.60 6.58 -11.87
CA GLY A 8 10.74 7.49 -11.11
C GLY A 8 9.35 7.61 -11.72
N GLY A 9 8.64 6.49 -11.87
CA GLY A 9 7.30 6.47 -12.45
C GLY A 9 6.34 7.30 -11.61
N ASN A 10 6.16 8.57 -11.98
CA ASN A 10 5.06 9.36 -11.51
C ASN A 10 3.82 8.82 -12.22
N ALA A 11 3.01 8.06 -11.51
CA ALA A 11 1.70 7.69 -12.01
C ALA A 11 0.92 8.98 -12.33
N PRO A 12 0.01 8.98 -13.32
CA PRO A 12 -0.89 10.11 -13.56
C PRO A 12 -1.49 10.59 -12.22
N PRO A 13 -1.64 11.91 -12.00
CA PRO A 13 -2.04 12.47 -10.70
C PRO A 13 -3.28 11.81 -10.09
N LEU A 14 -4.22 11.37 -10.93
CA LEU A 14 -5.41 10.63 -10.51
C LEU A 14 -5.08 9.28 -9.87
N ILE A 15 -4.17 8.50 -10.45
CA ILE A 15 -3.78 7.18 -9.92
C ILE A 15 -3.06 7.33 -8.58
N GLN A 16 -2.22 8.35 -8.44
CA GLN A 16 -1.58 8.67 -7.17
C GLN A 16 -2.60 9.04 -6.09
N ALA A 17 -3.58 9.91 -6.42
CA ALA A 17 -4.64 10.28 -5.49
C ALA A 17 -5.49 9.08 -5.05
N THR A 18 -5.90 8.22 -5.99
CA THR A 18 -6.66 7.00 -5.67
C THR A 18 -5.85 6.02 -4.82
N PHE A 19 -4.56 5.85 -5.12
CA PHE A 19 -3.66 5.04 -4.31
C PHE A 19 -3.54 5.55 -2.88
N GLU A 20 -3.34 6.86 -2.70
CA GLU A 20 -3.24 7.47 -1.36
C GLU A 20 -4.56 7.38 -0.58
N ASP A 21 -5.71 7.56 -1.24
CA ASP A 21 -7.03 7.40 -0.64
C ASP A 21 -7.28 5.95 -0.18
N ALA A 22 -6.94 4.97 -1.02
CA ALA A 22 -7.03 3.55 -0.66
C ALA A 22 -6.11 3.21 0.52
N LEU A 23 -4.86 3.67 0.51
CA LEU A 23 -3.92 3.47 1.62
C LEU A 23 -4.39 4.15 2.91
N ALA A 24 -5.05 5.31 2.83
CA ALA A 24 -5.58 6.01 3.99
C ALA A 24 -6.73 5.26 4.68
N LYS A 25 -7.47 4.41 3.95
CA LYS A 25 -8.55 3.58 4.49
C LYS A 25 -8.06 2.36 5.26
N LEU A 26 -6.80 1.94 5.08
CA LEU A 26 -6.24 0.82 5.82
C LEU A 26 -5.99 1.21 7.28
N PRO A 27 -6.41 0.41 8.27
CA PRO A 27 -6.13 0.71 9.68
C PRO A 27 -4.62 0.69 9.96
N ASP A 28 -4.21 1.39 11.02
CA ASP A 28 -2.89 1.15 11.61
C ASP A 28 -2.84 -0.23 12.27
N GLY A 29 -1.66 -0.86 12.23
CA GLY A 29 -1.45 -2.21 12.73
C GLY A 29 -1.74 -3.29 11.69
N TYR A 30 -1.98 -4.51 12.17
CA TYR A 30 -2.19 -5.70 11.36
C TYR A 30 -3.65 -5.87 10.96
N VAL A 31 -3.89 -6.23 9.71
CA VAL A 31 -5.19 -6.58 9.17
C VAL A 31 -5.08 -7.75 8.19
N ASP A 32 -5.94 -8.75 8.36
CA ASP A 32 -6.15 -9.81 7.39
C ASP A 32 -6.94 -9.27 6.20
N GLY A 33 -6.75 -9.81 5.00
CA GLY A 33 -7.53 -9.45 3.84
C GLY A 33 -7.21 -10.32 2.64
N HIS A 34 -7.78 -9.96 1.50
CA HIS A 34 -7.58 -10.70 0.25
C HIS A 34 -7.11 -9.77 -0.86
N PHE A 35 -6.29 -10.32 -1.76
CA PHE A 35 -5.91 -9.67 -3.02
C PHE A 35 -5.86 -10.73 -4.11
N GLY A 36 -6.71 -10.57 -5.14
CA GLY A 36 -6.82 -11.54 -6.23
C GLY A 36 -7.15 -12.96 -5.75
N ASN A 37 -8.12 -13.10 -4.83
CA ASN A 37 -8.52 -14.35 -4.18
C ASN A 37 -7.43 -15.06 -3.35
N ARG A 38 -6.27 -14.45 -3.13
CA ARG A 38 -5.24 -14.96 -2.23
C ARG A 38 -5.40 -14.32 -0.84
N PRO A 39 -5.19 -15.05 0.27
CA PRO A 39 -5.21 -14.48 1.61
C PRO A 39 -3.90 -13.74 1.92
N TRP A 40 -4.00 -12.58 2.54
CA TRP A 40 -2.87 -11.71 2.89
C TRP A 40 -3.00 -11.18 4.31
N GLY A 41 -1.87 -11.05 4.99
CA GLY A 41 -1.72 -10.27 6.21
C GLY A 41 -1.00 -8.97 5.88
N VAL A 42 -1.58 -7.83 6.23
CA VAL A 42 -1.01 -6.50 5.96
C VAL A 42 -0.80 -5.76 7.27
N THR A 43 0.41 -5.27 7.48
CA THR A 43 0.76 -4.39 8.59
C THR A 43 1.02 -2.99 8.06
N VAL A 44 0.27 -2.01 8.55
CA VAL A 44 0.51 -0.59 8.27
C VAL A 44 1.06 0.09 9.52
N LYS A 45 2.14 0.85 9.36
CA LYS A 45 2.70 1.71 10.40
C LYS A 45 2.75 3.13 9.88
N ARG A 46 2.31 4.09 10.69
CA ARG A 46 2.39 5.53 10.39
C ARG A 46 3.30 6.20 11.41
N SER A 47 4.04 7.22 10.98
CA SER A 47 4.79 8.06 11.91
C SER A 47 3.87 8.97 12.69
N GLU A 48 4.29 9.39 13.89
CA GLU A 48 3.53 10.32 14.73
C GLU A 48 3.23 11.66 14.03
N ASP A 49 4.15 12.11 13.16
CA ASP A 49 3.98 13.32 12.34
C ASP A 49 3.09 13.11 11.10
N GLY A 50 2.62 11.89 10.84
CA GLY A 50 1.79 11.54 9.68
C GLY A 50 2.47 11.68 8.32
N LYS A 51 3.79 11.95 8.28
CA LYS A 51 4.55 12.19 7.05
C LYS A 51 5.12 10.91 6.44
N ARG A 52 5.14 9.81 7.18
CA ARG A 52 5.74 8.55 6.76
C ARG A 52 4.75 7.42 6.99
N ILE A 53 4.62 6.57 5.99
CA ILE A 53 3.84 5.34 6.08
C ILE A 53 4.74 4.20 5.65
N TRP A 54 4.73 3.12 6.41
CA TRP A 54 5.35 1.85 6.07
C TRP A 54 4.25 0.82 5.95
N LEU A 55 4.33 0.01 4.90
CA LEU A 55 3.43 -1.11 4.72
C LEU A 55 4.25 -2.35 4.42
N TYR A 56 3.92 -3.43 5.11
CA TYR A 56 4.41 -4.77 4.83
C TYR A 56 3.21 -5.70 4.71
N GLY A 57 3.08 -6.36 3.56
CA GLY A 57 2.08 -7.36 3.28
C GLY A 57 2.75 -8.68 2.89
N GLU A 58 2.24 -9.78 3.44
CA GLU A 58 2.65 -11.13 3.12
C GLU A 58 1.45 -11.99 2.74
N GLU A 59 1.62 -12.86 1.75
CA GLU A 59 0.61 -13.85 1.39
C GLU A 59 0.58 -14.96 2.46
N LEU A 60 -0.57 -15.20 3.08
CA LEU A 60 -0.70 -16.18 4.17
C LEU A 60 -0.69 -17.65 3.70
N GLY A 61 -0.80 -17.88 2.39
CA GLY A 61 -0.76 -19.20 1.76
C GLY A 61 0.40 -19.39 0.78
N GLY A 62 1.32 -18.42 0.71
CA GLY A 62 2.37 -18.39 -0.31
C GLY A 62 3.65 -17.73 0.20
N THR A 63 4.48 -17.30 -0.74
CA THR A 63 5.76 -16.63 -0.46
C THR A 63 5.80 -15.21 -1.05
N ASP A 64 4.66 -14.73 -1.54
CA ASP A 64 4.58 -13.41 -2.16
C ASP A 64 4.53 -12.32 -1.08
N ILE A 65 5.20 -11.21 -1.36
CA ILE A 65 5.26 -10.06 -0.46
C ILE A 65 5.03 -8.76 -1.22
N VAL A 66 4.50 -7.77 -0.50
CA VAL A 66 4.39 -6.38 -0.92
C VAL A 66 4.90 -5.49 0.20
N SER A 67 5.91 -4.68 -0.06
CA SER A 67 6.49 -3.80 0.96
C SER A 67 6.91 -2.47 0.36
N PHE A 68 6.61 -1.38 1.05
CA PHE A 68 7.01 -0.04 0.63
C PHE A 68 7.01 0.97 1.79
N ASN A 69 7.67 2.09 1.52
CA ASN A 69 7.60 3.30 2.32
C ASN A 69 6.97 4.43 1.49
N LEU A 70 6.06 5.19 2.07
CA LEU A 70 5.52 6.42 1.48
C LEU A 70 5.98 7.61 2.33
N TYR A 71 6.52 8.63 1.66
CA TYR A 71 6.94 9.88 2.29
C TYR A 71 6.12 11.03 1.75
N ARG A 72 5.42 11.76 2.62
CA ARG A 72 4.74 13.01 2.26
C ARG A 72 5.75 14.15 2.29
N LEU A 73 5.79 14.94 1.21
CA LEU A 73 6.67 16.09 1.07
C LEU A 73 6.03 17.35 1.63
N ALA A 74 6.85 18.36 1.91
CA ALA A 74 6.34 19.70 2.19
C ALA A 74 5.68 20.25 0.91
N GLY A 75 4.35 20.16 0.83
CA GLY A 75 3.56 20.49 -0.36
C GLY A 75 2.49 19.44 -0.64
N SER A 76 2.03 19.34 -1.89
CA SER A 76 0.99 18.42 -2.36
C SER A 76 1.52 17.10 -2.94
N GLY A 77 2.79 16.77 -2.71
CA GLY A 77 3.44 15.59 -3.30
C GLY A 77 3.76 14.50 -2.28
N SER A 78 3.79 13.25 -2.75
CA SER A 78 4.32 12.10 -2.02
C SER A 78 5.35 11.34 -2.84
N ILE A 79 6.24 10.60 -2.16
CA ILE A 79 7.23 9.72 -2.77
C ILE A 79 6.98 8.30 -2.29
N LEU A 80 6.64 7.42 -3.23
CA LEU A 80 6.53 5.98 -3.02
C LEU A 80 7.90 5.30 -3.22
N ARG A 81 8.31 4.48 -2.27
CA ARG A 81 9.56 3.69 -2.29
C ARG A 81 9.25 2.21 -2.04
N PRO A 82 9.03 1.41 -3.09
CA PRO A 82 8.90 -0.04 -2.99
C PRO A 82 10.20 -0.70 -2.52
N CYS A 83 10.10 -1.79 -1.77
CA CYS A 83 11.23 -2.61 -1.34
C CYS A 83 11.41 -3.76 -2.34
N GLU A 84 12.46 -3.73 -3.16
CA GLU A 84 12.83 -4.86 -4.05
C GLU A 84 11.72 -5.29 -5.05
N MET A 85 10.78 -4.39 -5.37
CA MET A 85 9.67 -4.66 -6.29
C MET A 85 9.26 -3.41 -7.09
N SER A 86 8.37 -3.58 -8.07
CA SER A 86 7.89 -2.48 -8.90
C SER A 86 6.84 -1.62 -8.18
N SER A 87 6.82 -0.31 -8.49
CA SER A 87 5.74 0.57 -8.02
C SER A 87 4.37 0.13 -8.54
N ALA A 88 4.31 -0.45 -9.75
CA ALA A 88 3.07 -0.97 -10.32
C ALA A 88 2.45 -2.07 -9.44
N LYS A 89 3.26 -3.05 -9.00
CA LYS A 89 2.79 -4.10 -8.09
C LYS A 89 2.23 -3.53 -6.78
N VAL A 90 2.92 -2.55 -6.20
CA VAL A 90 2.48 -1.89 -4.97
C VAL A 90 1.16 -1.15 -5.18
N ILE A 91 1.04 -0.39 -6.27
CA ILE A 91 -0.18 0.37 -6.57
C ILE A 91 -1.35 -0.59 -6.81
N GLU A 92 -1.17 -1.61 -7.64
CA GLU A 92 -2.19 -2.63 -7.91
C GLU A 92 -2.63 -3.35 -6.63
N PHE A 93 -1.67 -3.71 -5.77
CA PHE A 93 -1.96 -4.35 -4.49
C PHE A 93 -2.83 -3.46 -3.60
N ILE A 94 -2.45 -2.20 -3.40
CA ILE A 94 -3.19 -1.29 -2.51
C ILE A 94 -4.56 -0.94 -3.06
N LEU A 95 -4.70 -0.81 -4.38
CA LEU A 95 -6.00 -0.55 -5.01
C LEU A 95 -6.93 -1.75 -5.01
N GLY A 96 -6.39 -2.98 -4.97
CA GLY A 96 -7.16 -4.22 -5.02
C GLY A 96 -7.24 -5.00 -3.71
N PHE A 97 -6.56 -4.55 -2.64
CA PHE A 97 -6.59 -5.23 -1.35
C PHE A 97 -7.91 -4.97 -0.63
N GLU A 98 -8.56 -6.04 -0.20
CA GLU A 98 -9.83 -6.02 0.50
C GLU A 98 -9.61 -6.46 1.96
N PRO A 99 -9.63 -5.53 2.93
CA PRO A 99 -9.49 -5.86 4.34
C PRO A 99 -10.66 -6.73 4.82
N SER A 100 -10.35 -7.84 5.47
CA SER A 100 -11.31 -8.64 6.23
C SER A 100 -11.65 -7.88 7.51
N VAL A 101 -12.67 -7.04 7.47
CA VAL A 101 -13.24 -6.40 8.66
C VAL A 101 -13.79 -7.47 9.59
N LYS A 102 -12.99 -7.97 10.53
CA LYS A 102 -13.52 -8.71 11.67
C LYS A 102 -14.36 -7.72 12.47
N LYS A 103 -15.69 -7.87 12.39
CA LYS A 103 -16.63 -7.26 13.32
C LYS A 103 -16.08 -7.53 14.73
N PRO A 104 -15.84 -6.51 15.58
CA PRO A 104 -15.44 -6.77 16.95
C PRO A 104 -16.50 -7.68 17.59
N PRO A 105 -16.10 -8.69 18.39
CA PRO A 105 -17.06 -9.53 19.07
C PRO A 105 -18.01 -8.63 19.86
N SER A 106 -19.31 -8.80 19.63
CA SER A 106 -20.34 -8.06 20.38
C SER A 106 -20.16 -8.41 21.87
N PRO A 107 -20.12 -7.42 22.78
CA PRO A 107 -20.08 -7.72 24.20
C PRO A 107 -21.35 -8.49 24.61
N PRO A 108 -21.26 -9.42 25.57
CA PRO A 108 -22.39 -10.22 26.04
C PRO A 108 -23.51 -9.37 26.67
#